data_AF-A0A950Y4W7-F1
#
_entry.id   AF-A0A950Y4W7-F1
#
_cell.length_a   1.000
_cell.length_b   1.000
_cell.length_c   1.000
_cell.angle_alpha   90.00
_cell.angle_beta   90.00
_cell.angle_gamma   90.00
#
_symmetry.space_group_name_H-M   'P 1'
#
loop_
_entity.id
_entity.type
_entity.pdbx_description
1 polymer ?
#
loop_
_entity_poly.entity_id
_entity_poly.type
_entity_poly.pdbx_seq_one_letter_code
_entity_poly.pdbx_strand_id
1 'polypeptide(L)'
;MLTCKQFLQELNDFLDDTLDQRLKAELQRHVKECPNCWVVCNTTEKTIQVFKGMEPQPVPEHVQARLMAALEKKCKAKRAAAKNATPESEQV
;
A
#
# COMPACT_ATOMS: atom_id res chain seq x y z
N MET A 1 -11.97 25.53 7.22
CA MET A 1 -12.59 24.47 6.38
C MET A 1 -11.52 23.49 5.97
N LEU A 2 -11.83 22.19 5.96
CA LEU A 2 -10.94 21.14 5.49
C LEU A 2 -10.63 21.36 3.99
N THR A 3 -9.36 21.26 3.61
CA THR A 3 -8.90 21.50 2.24
C THR A 3 -8.95 20.23 1.40
N CYS A 4 -9.03 20.36 0.07
CA CYS A 4 -8.94 19.20 -0.83
C CYS A 4 -7.66 18.38 -0.62
N LYS A 5 -6.54 19.04 -0.28
CA LYS A 5 -5.27 18.36 0.01
C LYS A 5 -5.39 17.47 1.25
N GLN A 6 -6.00 17.97 2.32
CA GLN A 6 -6.26 17.19 3.53
C GLN A 6 -7.23 16.04 3.24
N PHE A 7 -8.29 16.29 2.45
CA PHE A 7 -9.20 15.23 2.05
C PHE A 7 -8.47 14.09 1.32
N LEU A 8 -7.58 14.43 0.37
CA LEU A 8 -6.81 13.43 -0.37
C LEU A 8 -5.84 12.63 0.51
N GLN A 9 -5.32 13.22 1.59
CA GLN A 9 -4.47 12.51 2.54
C GLN A 9 -5.25 11.44 3.33
N GLU A 10 -6.51 11.72 3.65
CA GLU A 10 -7.40 10.85 4.42
C GLU A 10 -8.30 9.96 3.53
N LEU A 11 -8.20 10.06 2.20
CA LEU A 11 -9.15 9.44 1.28
C LEU A 11 -9.22 7.92 1.43
N ASN A 12 -8.08 7.25 1.62
CA ASN A 12 -8.07 5.79 1.76
C ASN A 12 -8.80 5.36 3.03
N ASP A 13 -8.45 5.96 4.17
CA ASP A 13 -9.10 5.67 5.45
C ASP A 13 -10.59 6.04 5.45
N PHE A 14 -10.95 7.09 4.71
CA PHE A 14 -12.35 7.46 4.47
C PHE A 14 -13.12 6.38 3.70
N LEU A 15 -12.51 5.79 2.68
CA LEU A 15 -13.10 4.73 1.85
C LEU A 15 -13.14 3.37 2.56
N ASP A 16 -12.17 3.10 3.43
CA ASP A 16 -12.06 1.87 4.21
C ASP A 16 -12.86 1.90 5.52
N ASP A 17 -13.49 3.04 5.82
CA ASP A 17 -14.25 3.30 7.06
C ASP A 17 -13.45 3.08 8.36
N THR A 18 -12.18 3.48 8.34
CA THR A 18 -11.22 3.32 9.47
C THR A 18 -11.02 4.59 10.28
N LEU A 19 -11.62 5.71 9.87
CA LEU A 19 -11.52 7.00 10.52
C LEU A 19 -12.33 7.10 11.81
N ASP A 20 -11.89 7.97 12.72
CA ASP A 20 -12.72 8.36 13.85
C ASP A 20 -13.96 9.14 13.39
N GLN A 21 -15.02 9.11 14.21
CA GLN A 21 -16.32 9.68 13.87
C GLN A 21 -16.26 11.19 13.57
N ARG A 22 -15.39 11.93 14.26
CA ARG A 22 -15.29 13.39 14.08
C ARG A 22 -14.65 13.70 12.74
N LEU A 23 -13.52 13.08 12.44
CA LEU A 23 -12.82 13.29 11.17
C LEU A 23 -13.66 12.81 9.99
N LYS A 24 -14.34 11.66 10.13
CA LYS A 24 -15.29 11.15 9.12
C LYS A 24 -16.37 12.18 8.81
N ALA A 25 -16.98 12.81 9.81
CA ALA A 25 -18.02 13.82 9.60
C ALA A 25 -17.47 15.08 8.89
N GLU A 26 -16.25 15.52 9.22
CA GLU A 26 -15.62 16.67 8.57
C GLU A 26 -15.31 16.41 7.09
N LEU A 27 -14.81 15.22 6.75
CA LEU A 27 -14.56 14.80 5.38
C LEU A 27 -15.85 14.58 4.59
N GLN A 28 -16.88 13.98 5.20
CA GLN A 28 -18.21 13.85 4.57
C GLN A 28 -18.80 15.21 4.19
N ARG A 29 -18.67 16.21 5.06
CA ARG A 29 -19.10 17.59 4.74
C ARG A 29 -18.31 18.14 3.55
N HIS A 30 -16.99 17.97 3.54
CA HIS A 30 -16.14 18.44 2.44
C HIS A 30 -16.53 17.81 1.10
N VAL A 31 -16.72 16.49 1.04
CA VAL A 31 -17.13 15.78 -0.18
C VAL A 31 -18.49 16.25 -0.68
N LYS A 32 -19.43 16.55 0.21
CA LYS A 32 -20.76 17.08 -0.16
C LYS A 32 -20.68 18.49 -0.76
N GLU A 33 -19.75 19.31 -0.30
CA GLU A 33 -19.64 20.72 -0.68
C GLU A 33 -18.63 20.96 -1.83
N CYS A 34 -17.71 20.02 -2.08
CA CYS A 34 -16.64 20.16 -3.07
C CYS A 34 -16.83 19.20 -4.27
N PRO A 35 -17.21 19.71 -5.45
CA PRO A 35 -17.39 18.88 -6.65
C PRO A 35 -16.13 18.10 -7.05
N ASN A 36 -14.94 18.69 -6.87
CA ASN A 36 -13.68 18.02 -7.21
C ASN A 36 -13.45 16.79 -6.34
N CYS A 37 -13.64 16.91 -5.03
CA CYS A 37 -13.45 15.80 -4.10
C CYS A 37 -14.55 14.76 -4.21
N TRP A 38 -15.78 15.17 -4.57
CA TRP A 38 -16.84 14.22 -4.94
C TRP A 38 -16.45 13.36 -6.14
N VAL A 39 -15.95 13.96 -7.23
CA VAL A 39 -15.49 13.20 -8.41
C VAL A 39 -14.38 12.24 -8.02
N VAL A 40 -13.38 12.71 -7.27
CA VAL A 40 -12.27 11.85 -6.84
C VAL A 40 -12.78 10.69 -5.98
N CYS A 41 -13.58 10.96 -4.95
CA CYS A 41 -14.13 9.91 -4.07
C CYS A 41 -14.93 8.88 -4.88
N ASN A 42 -15.86 9.34 -5.72
CA ASN A 42 -16.73 8.46 -6.50
C ASN A 42 -15.97 7.61 -7.54
N THR A 43 -14.99 8.21 -8.23
CA THR A 43 -14.17 7.48 -9.20
C THR A 43 -13.26 6.46 -8.53
N THR A 44 -12.69 6.79 -7.36
CA THR A 44 -11.91 5.84 -6.56
C THR A 44 -12.78 4.69 -6.05
N GLU A 45 -13.99 4.95 -5.53
CA GLU A 45 -14.94 3.89 -5.13
C GLU A 45 -15.28 2.94 -6.29
N LYS A 46 -15.61 3.50 -7.46
CA LYS A 46 -15.91 2.70 -8.67
C LYS A 46 -14.70 1.88 -9.11
N THR A 47 -13.51 2.46 -9.05
CA THR A 47 -12.26 1.75 -9.36
C THR A 47 -12.08 0.56 -8.41
N ILE A 48 -12.24 0.77 -7.10
CA ILE A 48 -12.19 -0.31 -6.10
C ILE A 48 -13.24 -1.39 -6.39
N GLN A 49 -14.48 -1.01 -6.74
CA GLN A 49 -15.54 -1.97 -7.09
C GLN A 49 -15.17 -2.82 -8.32
N VAL A 50 -14.63 -2.20 -9.37
CA VAL A 50 -14.15 -2.92 -10.57
C VAL A 50 -13.07 -3.92 -10.18
N PHE A 51 -12.07 -3.52 -9.39
CA PHE A 51 -11.00 -4.42 -8.96
C PHE A 51 -11.47 -5.53 -8.01
N LYS A 52 -12.41 -5.25 -7.09
CA LYS A 52 -12.96 -6.26 -6.17
C LYS A 52 -13.71 -7.39 -6.89
N GLY A 53 -14.26 -7.12 -8.08
CA GLY A 53 -14.94 -8.12 -8.91
C GLY A 53 -14.04 -8.91 -9.86
N MET A 54 -12.73 -8.63 -9.89
CA MET A 54 -11.80 -9.35 -10.75
C MET A 54 -11.34 -10.66 -10.11
N GLU A 55 -11.39 -11.74 -10.90
CA GLU A 55 -10.81 -13.03 -10.50
C GLU A 55 -9.29 -12.89 -10.33
N PRO A 56 -8.70 -13.33 -9.21
CA PRO A 56 -7.25 -13.33 -9.03
C PRO A 56 -6.55 -13.99 -10.22
N GLN A 57 -5.74 -13.22 -10.93
CA GLN A 57 -4.96 -13.74 -12.04
C GLN A 57 -3.63 -14.29 -11.54
N PRO A 58 -3.21 -15.48 -11.99
CA PRO A 58 -1.91 -16.00 -11.63
C PRO A 58 -0.81 -15.07 -12.14
N VAL A 59 0.24 -14.90 -11.35
CA VAL A 59 1.44 -14.18 -11.78
C VAL A 59 2.06 -14.94 -12.97
N PRO A 60 2.38 -14.28 -14.09
CA PRO A 60 3.01 -14.96 -15.22
C PRO A 60 4.31 -15.67 -14.79
N GLU A 61 4.49 -16.91 -15.24
CA GLU A 61 5.57 -17.80 -14.78
C GLU A 61 6.96 -17.15 -14.89
N HIS A 62 7.22 -16.46 -16.00
CA HIS A 62 8.50 -15.76 -16.23
C HIS A 62 8.75 -14.63 -15.20
N VAL A 63 7.70 -13.95 -14.73
CA VAL A 63 7.81 -12.91 -13.69
C VAL A 63 8.11 -13.56 -12.35
N GLN A 64 7.37 -14.62 -12.01
CA GLN A 64 7.58 -15.37 -10.78
C GLN A 64 9.00 -15.94 -10.70
N ALA A 65 9.49 -16.58 -11.77
CA ALA A 65 10.84 -17.15 -11.82
C ALA A 65 11.92 -16.07 -11.63
N ARG A 66 11.80 -14.92 -12.32
CA ARG A 66 12.73 -13.80 -12.17
C ARG A 66 12.73 -13.23 -10.75
N LEU A 67 11.55 -13.10 -10.14
CA LEU A 67 11.41 -12.62 -8.77
C LEU A 67 12.07 -13.58 -7.78
N MET A 68 11.79 -14.88 -7.88
CA MET A 68 12.36 -15.90 -6.99
C MET A 68 13.88 -15.97 -7.10
N ALA A 69 14.43 -15.94 -8.31
CA ALA A 69 15.88 -15.90 -8.51
C ALA A 69 16.53 -14.66 -7.88
N ALA A 70 15.89 -13.48 -8.01
CA ALA A 70 16.37 -12.25 -7.40
C ALA A 70 16.33 -12.29 -5.85
N LEU A 71 15.27 -12.86 -5.28
CA LEU A 71 15.13 -13.06 -3.84
C LEU A 71 16.19 -14.02 -3.32
N GLU A 72 16.39 -15.16 -3.96
CA GLU A 72 17.44 -16.12 -3.57
C GLU A 72 18.83 -15.48 -3.57
N LYS A 73 19.16 -14.71 -4.63
CA LYS A 73 20.43 -13.99 -4.72
C LYS A 73 20.60 -13.02 -3.55
N LYS A 74 19.58 -12.22 -3.23
CA LYS A 74 19.61 -11.28 -2.09
C LYS A 74 19.72 -12.00 -0.75
N CYS A 75 18.98 -13.07 -0.54
CA CYS A 75 19.03 -13.87 0.68
C CYS A 75 20.42 -14.50 0.88
N LYS A 76 21.01 -15.06 -0.18
CA LYS A 76 22.37 -15.62 -0.14
C LYS A 76 23.41 -14.53 0.19
N ALA A 77 23.32 -13.37 -0.47
CA ALA A 77 24.21 -12.24 -0.21
C ALA A 77 24.10 -11.74 1.25
N LYS A 78 22.88 -11.57 1.76
CA LYS A 78 22.64 -11.16 3.17
C LYS A 78 23.19 -12.19 4.16
N ARG A 79 23.02 -13.49 3.89
CA ARG A 79 23.56 -14.58 4.72
C ARG A 79 25.09 -14.63 4.68
N ALA A 80 25.71 -14.42 3.52
CA ALA A 80 27.16 -14.36 3.38
C ALA A 80 27.73 -13.14 4.14
N ALA A 81 27.10 -11.98 4.01
CA ALA A 81 27.48 -10.78 4.77
C ALA A 81 27.36 -10.98 6.29
N ALA A 82 26.31 -11.65 6.76
CA ALA A 82 26.14 -11.98 8.17
C ALA A 82 27.19 -12.99 8.69
N LYS A 83 27.57 -13.99 7.87
CA LYS A 83 28.65 -14.94 8.20
C LYS A 83 30.03 -14.27 8.28
N ASN A 84 30.29 -13.31 7.40
CA ASN A 84 31.57 -12.59 7.37
C ASN A 84 31.70 -11.51 8.47
N ALA A 85 30.63 -11.23 9.21
CA ALA A 85 30.61 -10.24 10.29
C ALA A 85 30.93 -10.81 11.68
N THR A 86 31.25 -12.11 11.78
CA THR A 86 31.68 -12.74 13.05
C THR A 86 33.11 -13.26 12.87
N PRO A 87 34.16 -12.50 13.25
CA PRO A 87 35.49 -13.04 13.36
C PRO A 87 35.65 -13.83 14.66
N GLU A 88 36.25 -15.00 14.55
CA GLU A 88 36.70 -15.85 15.66
C GLU A 88 37.48 -15.06 16.72
N SER A 89 37.04 -15.15 17.98
CA SER A 89 37.89 -14.91 19.14
C SER A 89 37.85 -16.14 20.04
N GLU A 90 38.57 -17.20 19.65
CA GLU A 90 38.97 -18.26 20.58
C GLU A 90 40.19 -19.01 20.05
N GLN A 91 41.37 -18.51 20.42
CA GLN A 91 42.59 -19.30 20.58
C GLN A 91 43.06 -19.07 22.02
N VAL A 92 42.93 -20.10 22.86
CA VAL A 92 43.67 -20.29 24.12
C VAL A 92 44.43 -21.60 23.98
#